data_AF-A0A1I2W0Z2-F1
#
_entry.id   AF-A0A1I2W0Z2-F1
#
_cell.length_a   1.000
_cell.length_b   1.000
_cell.length_c   1.000
_cell.angle_alpha   90.00
_cell.angle_beta   90.00
_cell.angle_gamma   90.00
#
_symmetry.space_group_name_H-M   'P 1'
#
loop_
_entity.id
_entity.type
_entity.pdbx_description
1 polymer ?
#
loop_
_entity_poly.entity_id
_entity_poly.type
_entity_poly.pdbx_seq_one_letter_code
_entity_poly.pdbx_strand_id
1 'polypeptide(L)'
;MTLPLSPDSSVTVRPFRPEDEPGVRELIDGDRLPGQQRCTPERLAAARRGPLTLAGWSMWASARPRIGVLADAEDRPHGVISYVSWTDVHTGVICWLYTREHPRALRALLGHALADLAHCPQIEAFVGAPPGPLGPGGLPRARRAATHDALLQAGFTGRPQGVYLHCTLPSELTPAKLVADVFPCEFPPGHRLIIREAADPVAEAVVSVGPDRTATVYWIETRPTHRGRGLARKLLGQALALLADQGATEATLVIDNTPSRTAESEAASRLFHSFGFTLVDQLWTYRRRHRRDPQPIA
;
A
#
# COMPACT_ATOMS: atom_id res chain seq x y z
N MET A 1 -9.77 47.42 17.97
CA MET A 1 -9.35 46.45 18.99
C MET A 1 -9.15 45.12 18.30
N THR A 2 -7.91 44.82 17.94
CA THR A 2 -7.48 43.59 17.27
C THR A 2 -7.00 42.65 18.37
N LEU A 3 -7.71 41.55 18.60
CA LEU A 3 -7.26 40.52 19.54
C LEU A 3 -5.99 39.87 18.96
N PRO A 4 -4.91 39.69 19.75
CA PRO A 4 -3.75 38.93 19.32
C PRO A 4 -4.14 37.46 19.19
N LEU A 5 -3.85 36.85 18.03
CA LEU A 5 -3.82 35.40 17.87
C LEU A 5 -2.74 34.85 18.81
N SER A 6 -3.14 34.01 19.77
CA SER A 6 -2.21 33.35 20.68
C SER A 6 -1.13 32.59 19.89
N PRO A 7 0.16 32.81 20.21
CA PRO A 7 1.25 32.04 19.64
C PRO A 7 1.33 30.67 20.34
N ASP A 8 1.72 29.65 19.59
CA ASP A 8 2.16 28.33 20.07
C ASP A 8 1.15 27.48 20.87
N SER A 9 0.12 26.97 20.17
CA SER A 9 -0.32 25.60 20.46
C SER A 9 0.85 24.68 20.11
N SER A 10 1.59 24.18 21.11
CA SER A 10 2.74 23.30 20.90
C SER A 10 2.27 21.96 20.31
N VAL A 11 2.25 21.89 18.99
CA VAL A 11 1.96 20.71 18.19
C VAL A 11 3.05 19.67 18.49
N THR A 12 2.76 18.73 19.40
CA THR A 12 3.74 17.76 19.89
C THR A 12 3.42 16.37 19.35
N VAL A 13 4.42 15.71 18.76
CA VAL A 13 4.29 14.30 18.35
C VAL A 13 4.54 13.42 19.57
N ARG A 14 3.59 12.54 19.90
CA ARG A 14 3.67 11.61 21.02
C ARG A 14 3.50 10.15 20.56
N PRO A 15 3.92 9.16 21.36
CA PRO A 15 3.64 7.76 21.04
C PRO A 15 2.13 7.48 20.92
N PHE A 16 1.77 6.57 20.01
CA PHE A 16 0.41 6.06 19.88
C PHE A 16 -0.09 5.41 21.18
N ARG A 17 -1.33 5.73 21.54
CA ARG A 17 -2.06 5.15 22.67
C ARG A 17 -3.34 4.45 22.18
N PRO A 18 -3.88 3.46 22.91
CA PRO A 18 -5.11 2.77 22.51
C PRO A 18 -6.30 3.71 22.25
N GLU A 19 -6.36 4.85 22.94
CA GLU A 19 -7.45 5.82 22.80
C GLU A 19 -7.39 6.59 21.47
N ASP A 20 -6.23 6.62 20.81
CA ASP A 20 -6.04 7.25 19.50
C ASP A 20 -6.65 6.40 18.36
N GLU A 21 -6.97 5.12 18.63
CA GLU A 21 -7.36 4.12 17.63
C GLU A 21 -8.49 4.59 16.69
N PRO A 22 -9.60 5.17 17.19
CA PRO A 22 -10.67 5.63 16.31
C PRO A 22 -10.23 6.81 15.43
N GLY A 23 -9.56 7.81 16.01
CA GLY A 23 -9.09 8.99 15.28
C GLY A 23 -8.02 8.66 14.24
N VAL A 24 -7.13 7.71 14.54
CA VAL A 24 -6.14 7.20 13.59
C VAL A 24 -6.81 6.46 12.43
N ARG A 25 -7.84 5.65 12.67
CA ARG A 25 -8.62 5.03 11.58
C ARG A 25 -9.28 6.07 10.69
N GLU A 26 -9.88 7.11 11.27
CA GLU A 26 -10.48 8.22 10.51
C GLU A 26 -9.47 9.01 9.68
N LEU A 27 -8.22 9.13 10.13
CA LEU A 27 -7.14 9.73 9.35
C LEU A 27 -6.75 8.83 8.16
N ILE A 28 -6.63 7.52 8.39
CA ILE A 28 -6.30 6.54 7.34
C ILE A 28 -7.40 6.50 6.28
N ASP A 29 -8.67 6.41 6.72
CA ASP A 29 -9.82 6.36 5.82
C ASP A 29 -10.04 7.68 5.05
N GLY A 30 -9.63 8.81 5.62
CA GLY A 30 -9.68 10.12 4.95
C GLY A 30 -8.75 10.22 3.74
N ASP A 31 -7.67 9.44 3.71
CA ASP A 31 -6.66 9.43 2.64
C ASP A 31 -6.81 8.21 1.68
N ARG A 32 -7.95 7.51 1.75
CA ARG A 32 -8.22 6.25 1.04
C ARG A 32 -8.38 6.45 -0.47
N LEU A 33 -7.90 5.48 -1.26
CA LEU A 33 -8.13 5.42 -2.70
C LEU A 33 -9.52 4.83 -3.06
N PRO A 34 -10.07 5.12 -4.25
CA PRO A 34 -11.24 4.43 -4.78
C PRO A 34 -11.09 2.90 -4.71
N GLY A 35 -12.10 2.21 -4.15
CA GLY A 35 -12.11 0.75 -3.98
C GLY A 35 -11.10 0.18 -2.97
N GLN A 36 -10.29 1.00 -2.29
CA GLN A 36 -9.47 0.53 -1.17
C GLN A 36 -10.38 0.21 0.02
N GLN A 37 -10.13 -0.89 0.72
CA GLN A 37 -10.90 -1.30 1.90
C GLN A 37 -10.73 -0.30 3.06
N ARG A 38 -11.77 -0.11 3.89
CA ARG A 38 -11.68 0.73 5.09
C ARG A 38 -10.68 0.16 6.10
N CYS A 39 -10.11 1.03 6.90
CA CYS A 39 -9.27 0.66 8.02
C CYS A 39 -10.13 0.13 9.17
N THR A 40 -10.17 -1.20 9.33
CA THR A 40 -10.79 -1.82 10.51
C THR A 40 -9.80 -1.87 11.69
N PRO A 41 -10.27 -2.05 12.93
CA PRO A 41 -9.39 -2.24 14.09
C PRO A 41 -8.38 -3.37 13.89
N GLU A 42 -8.79 -4.48 13.25
CA GLU A 42 -7.94 -5.64 12.98
C GLU A 42 -6.84 -5.31 11.98
N ARG A 43 -7.13 -4.51 10.96
CA ARG A 43 -6.14 -4.05 9.97
C ARG A 43 -5.13 -3.11 10.60
N LEU A 44 -5.59 -2.16 11.42
CA LEU A 44 -4.69 -1.28 12.15
C LEU A 44 -3.82 -2.10 13.11
N ALA A 45 -4.39 -3.06 13.84
CA ALA A 45 -3.63 -3.98 14.69
C ALA A 45 -2.61 -4.81 13.90
N ALA A 46 -2.97 -5.31 12.70
CA ALA A 46 -2.04 -6.01 11.82
C ALA A 46 -0.89 -5.09 11.36
N ALA A 47 -1.18 -3.86 10.95
CA ALA A 47 -0.18 -2.88 10.54
C ALA A 47 0.78 -2.52 11.68
N ARG A 48 0.26 -2.43 12.91
CA ARG A 48 1.04 -2.17 14.14
C ARG A 48 2.00 -3.30 14.50
N ARG A 49 1.69 -4.55 14.11
CA ARG A 49 2.60 -5.69 14.31
C ARG A 49 3.79 -5.67 13.36
N GLY A 50 3.74 -4.84 12.31
CA GLY A 50 4.75 -4.79 11.26
C GLY A 50 4.36 -5.63 10.03
N PRO A 51 5.16 -5.56 8.95
CA PRO A 51 4.87 -6.30 7.73
C PRO A 51 4.78 -7.80 8.00
N LEU A 52 3.65 -8.41 7.62
CA LEU A 52 3.56 -9.86 7.52
C LEU A 52 4.42 -10.29 6.32
N THR A 53 5.36 -11.20 6.57
CA THR A 53 6.34 -11.66 5.59
C THR A 53 5.65 -12.39 4.42
N LEU A 54 5.63 -11.78 3.24
CA LEU A 54 5.58 -12.55 1.98
C LEU A 54 6.97 -13.13 1.73
N ALA A 55 7.01 -14.40 1.34
CA ALA A 55 8.22 -15.23 1.25
C ALA A 55 9.40 -14.49 0.58
N GLY A 56 10.51 -14.35 1.32
CA GLY A 56 11.76 -13.74 0.87
C GLY A 56 12.34 -12.67 1.80
N TRP A 57 11.55 -12.14 2.74
CA TRP A 57 11.91 -11.01 3.61
C TRP A 57 12.01 -11.42 5.09
N SER A 58 12.46 -12.64 5.34
CA SER A 58 12.48 -13.31 6.65
C SER A 58 13.37 -12.64 7.71
N MET A 59 14.19 -11.64 7.35
CA MET A 59 15.08 -10.94 8.28
C MET A 59 14.38 -9.83 9.08
N TRP A 60 13.17 -9.40 8.73
CA TRP A 60 12.55 -8.20 9.30
C TRP A 60 11.54 -8.46 10.42
N ALA A 61 11.35 -9.71 10.82
CA ALA A 61 10.26 -10.17 11.70
C ALA A 61 10.35 -9.69 13.16
N SER A 62 11.46 -9.11 13.61
CA SER A 62 11.71 -8.79 15.02
C SER A 62 11.53 -7.31 15.39
N ALA A 63 11.51 -6.38 14.41
CA ALA A 63 11.38 -4.96 14.71
C ALA A 63 9.91 -4.51 14.67
N ARG A 64 9.36 -4.13 15.83
CA ARG A 64 8.03 -3.53 15.92
C ARG A 64 8.07 -2.08 15.41
N PRO A 65 7.17 -1.67 14.50
CA PRO A 65 7.07 -0.29 14.10
C PRO A 65 6.77 0.63 15.28
N ARG A 66 7.50 1.75 15.37
CA ARG A 66 7.16 2.89 16.22
C ARG A 66 6.09 3.70 15.53
N ILE A 67 5.15 4.21 16.32
CA ILE A 67 4.04 5.02 15.81
C ILE A 67 3.98 6.32 16.59
N GLY A 68 4.15 7.42 15.86
CA GLY A 68 3.98 8.78 16.36
C GLY A 68 2.62 9.32 15.96
N VAL A 69 1.90 9.90 16.92
CA VAL A 69 0.63 10.60 16.73
C VAL A 69 0.87 12.08 16.98
N LEU A 70 0.46 12.90 16.03
CA LEU A 70 0.37 14.32 16.21
C LEU A 70 -1.02 14.64 16.75
N ALA A 71 -1.10 15.16 17.97
CA ALA A 71 -2.36 15.54 18.61
C ALA A 71 -2.57 17.06 18.60
N ASP A 72 -3.83 17.49 18.56
CA ASP A 72 -4.23 18.89 18.76
C ASP A 72 -4.27 19.28 20.25
N ALA A 73 -4.79 20.49 20.55
CA ALA A 73 -4.88 21.00 21.91
C ALA A 73 -5.87 20.20 22.78
N GLU A 74 -6.83 19.52 22.15
CA GLU A 74 -7.83 18.66 22.77
C GLU A 74 -7.37 17.19 22.86
N ASP A 75 -6.08 16.92 22.62
CA ASP A 75 -5.45 15.59 22.57
C ASP A 75 -6.03 14.66 21.49
N ARG A 76 -6.66 15.20 20.43
CA ARG A 76 -7.23 14.42 19.33
C ARG A 76 -6.21 14.20 18.21
N PRO A 77 -6.12 12.98 17.64
CA PRO A 77 -5.22 12.72 16.52
C PRO A 77 -5.51 13.61 15.30
N HIS A 78 -4.50 14.35 14.85
CA HIS A 78 -4.49 15.18 13.64
C HIS A 78 -3.50 14.69 12.58
N GLY A 79 -2.64 13.76 12.94
CA GLY A 79 -1.76 13.08 12.01
C GLY A 79 -1.10 11.88 12.66
N VAL A 80 -0.65 10.93 11.85
CA VAL A 80 0.00 9.72 12.34
C VAL A 80 1.10 9.26 11.39
N ILE A 81 2.20 8.78 11.94
CA ILE A 81 3.33 8.21 11.19
C ILE A 81 3.76 6.90 11.82
N SER A 82 4.13 5.93 10.99
CA SER A 82 4.78 4.71 11.42
C SER A 82 6.12 4.54 10.75
N TYR A 83 7.11 4.18 11.55
CA TYR A 83 8.45 3.94 11.07
C TYR A 83 9.14 2.85 11.90
N VAL A 84 10.16 2.25 11.33
CA VAL A 84 10.95 1.19 11.95
C VAL A 84 12.41 1.37 11.54
N SER A 85 13.33 0.93 12.39
CA SER A 85 14.73 0.75 12.02
C SER A 85 15.21 -0.61 12.50
N TRP A 86 16.19 -1.15 11.80
CA TRP A 86 16.89 -2.36 12.22
C TRP A 86 18.36 -2.03 12.47
N THR A 87 18.88 -2.53 13.59
CA THR A 87 20.26 -2.28 14.02
C THR A 87 21.30 -2.95 13.13
N ASP A 88 20.94 -4.06 12.48
CA ASP A 88 21.78 -4.89 11.62
C ASP A 88 21.84 -4.40 10.16
N VAL A 89 20.71 -3.93 9.61
CA VAL A 89 20.63 -3.48 8.20
C VAL A 89 20.88 -1.96 8.07
N HIS A 90 21.01 -1.24 9.19
CA HIS A 90 21.28 0.21 9.25
C HIS A 90 20.34 1.04 8.35
N THR A 91 19.13 0.55 8.11
CA THR A 91 18.14 1.19 7.23
C THR A 91 16.90 1.51 8.05
N GLY A 92 16.44 2.76 7.96
CA GLY A 92 15.15 3.19 8.48
C GLY A 92 14.08 3.04 7.42
N VAL A 93 12.87 2.68 7.80
CA VAL A 93 11.72 2.62 6.89
C VAL A 93 10.57 3.42 7.49
N ILE A 94 10.04 4.38 6.73
CA ILE A 94 8.74 5.01 6.99
C ILE A 94 7.69 4.14 6.29
N CYS A 95 6.89 3.42 7.09
CA CYS A 95 5.92 2.45 6.60
C CYS A 95 4.67 3.14 6.03
N TRP A 96 4.17 4.14 6.74
CA TRP A 96 2.96 4.89 6.38
C TRP A 96 2.89 6.22 7.13
N LEU A 97 2.18 7.20 6.55
CA LEU A 97 1.99 8.56 7.05
C LEU A 97 0.62 9.06 6.59
N TYR A 98 -0.21 9.54 7.52
CA TYR A 98 -1.57 10.04 7.23
C TYR A 98 -1.82 11.34 7.98
N THR A 99 -2.26 12.37 7.25
CA THR A 99 -2.45 13.73 7.79
C THR A 99 -3.55 14.50 7.08
N ARG A 100 -4.35 13.87 6.22
CA ARG A 100 -5.30 14.57 5.32
C ARG A 100 -4.62 15.65 4.48
N GLU A 101 -3.38 15.37 4.06
CA GLU A 101 -2.53 16.26 3.28
C GLU A 101 -2.22 17.64 3.92
N HIS A 102 -2.29 17.75 5.25
CA HIS A 102 -1.95 19.00 5.95
C HIS A 102 -0.42 19.25 6.01
N PRO A 103 0.13 20.28 5.32
CA PRO A 103 1.59 20.44 5.17
C PRO A 103 2.35 20.67 6.50
N ARG A 104 1.72 21.34 7.48
CA ARG A 104 2.34 21.55 8.81
C ARG A 104 2.47 20.23 9.58
N ALA A 105 1.41 19.41 9.55
CA ALA A 105 1.41 18.10 10.21
C ALA A 105 2.43 17.15 9.55
N LEU A 106 2.51 17.14 8.22
CA LEU A 106 3.50 16.36 7.47
C LEU A 106 4.93 16.70 7.89
N ARG A 107 5.27 18.00 7.94
CA ARG A 107 6.62 18.44 8.36
C ARG A 107 6.93 18.05 9.79
N ALA A 108 5.98 18.20 10.72
CA ALA A 108 6.17 17.83 12.12
C ALA A 108 6.43 16.32 12.30
N LEU A 109 5.59 15.48 11.67
CA LEU A 109 5.71 14.02 11.76
C LEU A 109 6.96 13.48 11.05
N LEU A 110 7.27 14.01 9.85
CA LEU A 110 8.52 13.64 9.16
C LEU A 110 9.74 14.09 9.95
N GLY A 111 9.74 15.31 10.50
CA GLY A 111 10.84 15.80 11.34
C GLY A 111 11.08 14.90 12.55
N HIS A 112 10.00 14.50 13.24
CA HIS A 112 10.05 13.56 14.37
C HIS A 112 10.66 12.20 13.95
N ALA A 113 10.12 11.56 12.91
CA ALA A 113 10.63 10.27 12.46
C ALA A 113 12.09 10.34 11.97
N LEU A 114 12.48 11.42 11.28
CA LEU A 114 13.84 11.60 10.78
C LEU A 114 14.85 11.85 11.89
N ALA A 115 14.45 12.54 12.98
CA ALA A 115 15.30 12.69 14.15
C ALA A 115 15.56 11.33 14.82
N ASP A 116 14.51 10.52 15.00
CA ASP A 116 14.61 9.15 15.52
C ASP A 116 15.46 8.22 14.64
N LEU A 117 15.36 8.39 13.32
CA LEU A 117 16.09 7.61 12.32
C LEU A 117 17.44 8.22 11.93
N ALA A 118 17.93 9.25 12.63
CA ALA A 118 19.17 9.95 12.27
C ALA A 118 20.42 9.06 12.28
N HIS A 119 20.37 7.95 13.03
CA HIS A 119 21.42 6.93 13.08
C HIS A 119 21.45 6.01 11.83
N CYS A 120 20.41 6.04 10.99
CA CYS A 120 20.34 5.21 9.80
C CYS A 120 21.01 5.92 8.60
N PRO A 121 22.10 5.37 8.01
CA PRO A 121 22.70 5.91 6.79
C PRO A 121 21.73 5.99 5.60
N GLN A 122 20.70 5.14 5.58
CA GLN A 122 19.66 5.16 4.55
C GLN A 122 18.29 5.10 5.20
N ILE A 123 17.35 5.87 4.65
CA ILE A 123 15.94 5.84 5.03
C ILE A 123 15.11 5.64 3.76
N GLU A 124 14.25 4.64 3.77
CA GLU A 124 13.28 4.38 2.70
C GLU A 124 11.88 4.75 3.20
N ALA A 125 10.99 5.12 2.28
CA ALA A 125 9.59 5.37 2.61
C ALA A 125 8.67 4.76 1.58
N PHE A 126 7.57 4.19 2.07
CA PHE A 126 6.52 3.57 1.26
C PHE A 126 7.02 2.43 0.36
N VAL A 127 7.87 1.53 0.89
CA VAL A 127 8.50 0.40 0.15
C VAL A 127 7.80 -0.95 0.40
N GLY A 128 6.49 -0.95 0.64
CA GLY A 128 5.74 -2.15 1.02
C GLY A 128 5.36 -3.04 -0.18
N ALA A 129 5.21 -4.34 0.05
CA ALA A 129 4.59 -5.23 -0.92
C ALA A 129 3.08 -4.91 -1.07
N PRO A 130 2.57 -4.72 -2.30
CA PRO A 130 1.15 -4.50 -2.52
C PRO A 130 0.35 -5.81 -2.47
N PRO A 131 -0.93 -5.75 -2.04
CA PRO A 131 -1.50 -4.76 -1.15
C PRO A 131 -1.07 -5.05 0.29
N GLY A 132 -0.54 -4.04 0.97
CA GLY A 132 -0.22 -4.11 2.40
C GLY A 132 -1.47 -3.91 3.28
N PRO A 133 -1.34 -4.09 4.61
CA PRO A 133 -2.47 -3.98 5.53
C PRO A 133 -3.24 -2.65 5.46
N LEU A 134 -2.57 -1.54 5.12
CA LEU A 134 -3.15 -0.19 5.07
C LEU A 134 -3.15 0.46 3.69
N GLY A 135 -2.70 -0.22 2.63
CA GLY A 135 -2.63 0.43 1.33
C GLY A 135 -1.84 -0.31 0.26
N PRO A 136 -1.63 0.34 -0.89
CA PRO A 136 -1.18 -0.31 -2.12
C PRO A 136 0.34 -0.49 -2.20
N GLY A 137 1.08 -0.48 -1.09
CA GLY A 137 2.54 -0.72 -1.10
C GLY A 137 3.41 0.47 -1.53
N GLY A 138 2.85 1.58 -2.02
CA GLY A 138 3.56 2.83 -2.36
C GLY A 138 2.69 4.08 -2.10
N LEU A 139 3.26 5.27 -2.24
CA LEU A 139 2.52 6.53 -2.13
C LEU A 139 1.78 6.86 -3.44
N PRO A 140 0.45 7.02 -3.44
CA PRO A 140 -0.31 7.53 -4.59
C PRO A 140 0.04 9.00 -4.84
N ARG A 141 0.89 9.27 -5.83
CA ARG A 141 1.54 10.59 -5.98
C ARG A 141 0.55 11.72 -6.22
N ALA A 142 -0.43 11.53 -7.10
CA ALA A 142 -1.35 12.60 -7.47
C ALA A 142 -2.34 12.92 -6.33
N ARG A 143 -2.85 11.88 -5.66
CA ARG A 143 -3.83 12.02 -4.57
C ARG A 143 -3.21 12.35 -3.23
N ARG A 144 -1.90 12.11 -3.07
CA ARG A 144 -1.11 12.46 -1.87
C ARG A 144 0.04 13.43 -2.22
N ALA A 145 -0.28 14.48 -2.97
CA ALA A 145 0.69 15.43 -3.50
C ALA A 145 1.43 16.25 -2.42
N ALA A 146 0.76 16.68 -1.35
CA ALA A 146 1.42 17.37 -0.24
C ALA A 146 2.36 16.42 0.51
N THR A 147 2.00 15.14 0.67
CA THR A 147 2.91 14.13 1.23
C THR A 147 4.13 13.94 0.33
N HIS A 148 3.95 13.88 -0.99
CA HIS A 148 5.05 13.82 -1.96
C HIS A 148 6.00 15.02 -1.81
N ASP A 149 5.45 16.23 -1.81
CA ASP A 149 6.24 17.46 -1.70
C ASP A 149 7.00 17.54 -0.36
N ALA A 150 6.36 17.12 0.74
CA ALA A 150 6.99 17.09 2.05
C ALA A 150 8.17 16.10 2.12
N LEU A 151 8.07 14.94 1.44
CA LEU A 151 9.19 13.99 1.33
C LEU A 151 10.34 14.59 0.52
N LEU A 152 10.05 15.24 -0.61
CA LEU A 152 11.08 15.91 -1.42
C LEU A 152 11.79 17.02 -0.63
N GLN A 153 11.02 17.86 0.07
CA GLN A 153 11.56 18.90 0.95
C GLN A 153 12.41 18.34 2.10
N ALA A 154 12.09 17.15 2.59
CA ALA A 154 12.87 16.43 3.59
C ALA A 154 14.14 15.75 3.03
N GLY A 155 14.42 15.90 1.73
CA GLY A 155 15.62 15.38 1.07
C GLY A 155 15.49 13.95 0.55
N PHE A 156 14.27 13.43 0.42
CA PHE A 156 14.07 12.15 -0.27
C PHE A 156 14.10 12.33 -1.79
N THR A 157 14.54 11.29 -2.49
CA THR A 157 14.35 11.13 -3.93
C THR A 157 13.27 10.08 -4.17
N GLY A 158 12.23 10.44 -4.92
CA GLY A 158 11.14 9.54 -5.29
C GLY A 158 11.42 8.79 -6.59
N ARG A 159 10.87 7.57 -6.72
CA ARG A 159 10.79 6.82 -7.97
C ARG A 159 9.43 6.15 -8.12
N PRO A 160 8.88 6.03 -9.34
CA PRO A 160 7.70 5.21 -9.57
C PRO A 160 8.00 3.73 -9.29
N GLN A 161 7.09 3.04 -8.62
CA GLN A 161 7.13 1.60 -8.34
C GLN A 161 5.99 0.85 -9.02
N GLY A 162 4.85 1.50 -9.30
CA GLY A 162 3.70 0.81 -9.86
C GLY A 162 2.55 1.74 -10.19
N VAL A 163 1.41 1.15 -10.55
CA VAL A 163 0.14 1.86 -10.75
C VAL A 163 -0.98 1.17 -10.00
N TYR A 164 -1.87 1.96 -9.39
CA TYR A 164 -3.09 1.47 -8.76
C TYR A 164 -4.24 1.59 -9.74
N LEU A 165 -4.92 0.46 -10.00
CA LEU A 165 -6.07 0.40 -10.88
C LEU A 165 -7.34 0.07 -10.11
N HIS A 166 -8.46 0.59 -10.60
CA HIS A 166 -9.81 0.40 -10.05
C HIS A 166 -10.81 0.10 -11.17
N CYS A 167 -11.77 -0.78 -10.89
CA CYS A 167 -12.98 -0.90 -11.68
C CYS A 167 -14.20 -1.06 -10.77
N THR A 168 -15.35 -0.64 -11.28
CA THR A 168 -16.67 -1.02 -10.75
C THR A 168 -17.09 -2.36 -11.36
N LEU A 169 -17.53 -3.30 -10.53
CA LEU A 169 -18.06 -4.58 -10.98
C LEU A 169 -19.55 -4.44 -11.28
N PRO A 170 -20.04 -4.94 -12.42
CA PRO A 170 -21.47 -4.94 -12.70
C PRO A 170 -22.19 -5.91 -11.75
N SER A 171 -23.43 -5.56 -11.39
CA SER A 171 -24.25 -6.34 -10.44
C SER A 171 -24.63 -7.72 -10.96
N GLU A 172 -24.63 -7.92 -12.27
CA GLU A 172 -24.85 -9.20 -12.93
C GLU A 172 -23.73 -9.43 -13.94
N LEU A 173 -22.81 -10.34 -13.62
CA LEU A 173 -21.91 -10.93 -14.61
C LEU A 173 -22.53 -12.23 -15.10
N THR A 174 -22.63 -12.40 -16.42
CA THR A 174 -23.09 -13.68 -16.97
C THR A 174 -22.11 -14.76 -16.50
N PRO A 175 -22.58 -15.84 -15.84
CA PRO A 175 -21.69 -16.87 -15.35
C PRO A 175 -20.90 -17.46 -16.52
N ALA A 176 -19.62 -17.15 -16.61
CA ALA A 176 -18.75 -17.84 -17.55
C ALA A 176 -18.65 -19.28 -17.06
N LYS A 177 -18.86 -20.27 -17.95
CA LYS A 177 -18.58 -21.69 -17.64
C LYS A 177 -17.21 -21.76 -16.95
N LEU A 178 -17.18 -22.21 -15.71
CA LEU A 178 -15.94 -22.29 -14.94
C LEU A 178 -14.98 -23.26 -15.65
N VAL A 179 -13.78 -22.77 -15.92
CA VAL A 179 -12.64 -23.48 -16.53
C VAL A 179 -11.53 -23.62 -15.48
N ALA A 180 -11.52 -22.73 -14.48
CA ALA A 180 -10.60 -22.77 -13.37
C ALA A 180 -11.20 -23.54 -12.18
N ASP A 181 -10.37 -24.34 -11.54
CA ASP A 181 -10.62 -24.85 -10.19
C ASP A 181 -10.51 -23.69 -9.19
N VAL A 182 -11.39 -23.63 -8.20
CA VAL A 182 -11.40 -22.58 -7.17
C VAL A 182 -11.10 -23.20 -5.80
N PHE A 183 -10.09 -22.67 -5.13
CA PHE A 183 -9.66 -23.11 -3.80
C PHE A 183 -9.71 -21.94 -2.80
N PRO A 184 -10.09 -22.17 -1.54
CA PRO A 184 -9.84 -21.19 -0.50
C PRO A 184 -8.33 -20.96 -0.33
N CYS A 185 -7.94 -19.73 -0.03
CA CYS A 185 -6.56 -19.34 0.22
C CYS A 185 -6.48 -18.61 1.57
N GLU A 186 -5.55 -19.02 2.44
CA GLU A 186 -5.35 -18.37 3.74
C GLU A 186 -4.44 -17.14 3.66
N PHE A 187 -3.49 -17.14 2.71
CA PHE A 187 -2.50 -16.08 2.57
C PHE A 187 -2.14 -15.79 1.10
N PRO A 188 -2.54 -14.63 0.55
CA PRO A 188 -3.48 -13.68 1.15
C PRO A 188 -4.88 -14.31 1.30
N PRO A 189 -5.68 -13.90 2.31
CA PRO A 189 -6.99 -14.50 2.57
C PRO A 189 -7.92 -14.25 1.37
N GLY A 190 -8.54 -15.29 0.84
CA GLY A 190 -9.45 -15.20 -0.30
C GLY A 190 -9.58 -16.52 -1.07
N HIS A 191 -9.53 -16.42 -2.40
CA HIS A 191 -9.67 -17.54 -3.33
C HIS A 191 -8.50 -17.58 -4.30
N ARG A 192 -8.00 -18.80 -4.54
CA ARG A 192 -7.02 -19.13 -5.56
C ARG A 192 -7.73 -19.84 -6.71
N LEU A 193 -7.67 -19.26 -7.91
CA LEU A 193 -8.25 -19.82 -9.13
C LEU A 193 -7.13 -20.39 -9.98
N ILE A 194 -7.26 -21.64 -10.44
CA ILE A 194 -6.23 -22.35 -11.21
C ILE A 194 -6.82 -22.95 -12.48
N ILE A 195 -6.27 -22.60 -13.64
CA ILE A 195 -6.55 -23.32 -14.90
C ILE A 195 -5.48 -24.40 -15.07
N ARG A 196 -5.91 -25.63 -15.39
CA ARG A 196 -5.03 -26.77 -15.64
C ARG A 196 -5.10 -27.24 -17.09
N GLU A 197 -3.96 -27.68 -17.62
CA GLU A 197 -3.90 -28.58 -18.78
C GLU A 197 -3.49 -29.96 -18.24
N ALA A 198 -4.37 -30.96 -18.37
CA ALA A 198 -4.26 -32.22 -17.62
C ALA A 198 -4.10 -31.97 -16.10
N ALA A 199 -3.01 -32.43 -15.48
CA ALA A 199 -2.74 -32.20 -14.06
C ALA A 199 -1.97 -30.89 -13.79
N ASP A 200 -1.41 -30.27 -14.81
CA ASP A 200 -0.46 -29.17 -14.69
C ASP A 200 -1.16 -27.81 -14.55
N PRO A 201 -0.90 -27.01 -13.49
CA PRO A 201 -1.42 -25.66 -13.37
C PRO A 201 -0.72 -24.73 -14.37
N VAL A 202 -1.45 -24.20 -15.36
CA VAL A 202 -0.90 -23.37 -16.44
C VAL A 202 -1.17 -21.88 -16.27
N ALA A 203 -2.19 -21.51 -15.50
CA ALA A 203 -2.49 -20.13 -15.12
C ALA A 203 -3.13 -20.08 -13.73
N GLU A 204 -2.88 -18.99 -13.01
CA GLU A 204 -3.32 -18.81 -11.63
C GLU A 204 -3.70 -17.35 -11.35
N ALA A 205 -4.71 -17.15 -10.51
CA ALA A 205 -5.03 -15.86 -9.92
C ALA A 205 -5.37 -16.01 -8.43
N VAL A 206 -5.03 -15.01 -7.63
CA VAL A 206 -5.46 -14.92 -6.23
C VAL A 206 -6.22 -13.62 -6.01
N VAL A 207 -7.42 -13.76 -5.44
CA VAL A 207 -8.37 -12.66 -5.26
C VAL A 207 -9.08 -12.73 -3.91
N SER A 208 -9.59 -11.62 -3.40
CA SER A 208 -10.41 -11.59 -2.18
C SER A 208 -11.50 -10.54 -2.24
N VAL A 209 -12.56 -10.76 -1.44
CA VAL A 209 -13.58 -9.75 -1.13
C VAL A 209 -13.35 -9.25 0.28
N GLY A 210 -13.33 -7.92 0.43
CA GLY A 210 -13.29 -7.27 1.73
C GLY A 210 -14.68 -6.98 2.30
N PRO A 211 -14.74 -6.58 3.59
CA PRO A 211 -16.01 -6.33 4.28
C PRO A 211 -16.87 -5.23 3.64
N ASP A 212 -16.25 -4.27 2.94
CA ASP A 212 -16.94 -3.13 2.31
C ASP A 212 -17.42 -3.40 0.88
N ARG A 213 -17.60 -4.67 0.49
CA ARG A 213 -17.92 -5.06 -0.90
C ARG A 213 -16.85 -4.64 -1.92
N THR A 214 -15.63 -4.39 -1.45
CA THR A 214 -14.47 -4.05 -2.29
C THR A 214 -13.55 -5.25 -2.41
N ALA A 215 -13.28 -5.66 -3.64
CA ALA A 215 -12.41 -6.76 -3.96
C ALA A 215 -10.98 -6.34 -4.27
N THR A 216 -10.05 -7.27 -4.08
CA THR A 216 -8.63 -7.13 -4.42
C THR A 216 -8.22 -8.27 -5.34
N VAL A 217 -7.53 -7.94 -6.43
CA VAL A 217 -6.80 -8.91 -7.25
C VAL A 217 -5.33 -8.81 -6.87
N TYR A 218 -4.81 -9.83 -6.18
CA TYR A 218 -3.43 -9.82 -5.66
C TYR A 218 -2.41 -10.10 -6.74
N TRP A 219 -2.63 -11.17 -7.50
CA TRP A 219 -1.80 -11.51 -8.65
C TRP A 219 -2.58 -12.31 -9.68
N ILE A 220 -2.07 -12.27 -10.90
CA ILE A 220 -2.48 -13.14 -11.99
C ILE A 220 -1.24 -13.51 -12.79
N GLU A 221 -1.08 -14.80 -13.06
CA GLU A 221 0.06 -15.32 -13.80
C GLU A 221 -0.37 -16.37 -14.81
N THR A 222 0.39 -16.47 -15.90
CA THR A 222 0.32 -17.58 -16.86
C THR A 222 1.74 -18.07 -17.11
N ARG A 223 1.94 -19.38 -17.01
CA ARG A 223 3.24 -20.03 -17.27
C ARG A 223 3.81 -19.51 -18.60
N PRO A 224 5.12 -19.18 -18.68
CA PRO A 224 5.71 -18.62 -19.90
C PRO A 224 5.38 -19.38 -21.19
N THR A 225 5.41 -20.72 -21.15
CA THR A 225 5.10 -21.62 -22.28
C THR A 225 3.63 -21.62 -22.72
N HIS A 226 2.74 -21.01 -21.94
CA HIS A 226 1.29 -20.98 -22.16
C HIS A 226 0.76 -19.55 -22.38
N ARG A 227 1.66 -18.56 -22.44
CA ARG A 227 1.30 -17.16 -22.74
C ARG A 227 0.81 -17.03 -24.19
N GLY A 228 0.10 -15.94 -24.46
CA GLY A 228 -0.50 -15.69 -25.78
C GLY A 228 -1.77 -16.50 -26.10
N ARG A 229 -2.14 -17.48 -25.26
CA ARG A 229 -3.34 -18.33 -25.45
C ARG A 229 -4.63 -17.76 -24.84
N GLY A 230 -4.60 -16.53 -24.32
CA GLY A 230 -5.75 -15.88 -23.69
C GLY A 230 -6.15 -16.43 -22.32
N LEU A 231 -5.31 -17.25 -21.67
CA LEU A 231 -5.61 -17.85 -20.35
C LEU A 231 -5.81 -16.80 -19.26
N ALA A 232 -4.95 -15.79 -19.16
CA ALA A 232 -5.11 -14.70 -18.21
C ALA A 232 -6.43 -13.93 -18.38
N ARG A 233 -6.91 -13.76 -19.63
CA ARG A 233 -8.23 -13.15 -19.89
C ARG A 233 -9.36 -14.02 -19.37
N LYS A 234 -9.35 -15.32 -19.67
CA LYS A 234 -10.35 -16.26 -19.16
C LYS A 234 -10.38 -16.27 -17.63
N LEU A 235 -9.19 -16.34 -17.03
CA LEU A 235 -9.02 -16.41 -15.59
C LEU A 235 -9.45 -15.13 -14.88
N LEU A 236 -9.09 -13.96 -15.41
CA LEU A 236 -9.54 -12.68 -14.88
C LEU A 236 -11.06 -12.54 -14.97
N GLY A 237 -11.67 -12.92 -16.10
CA GLY A 237 -13.13 -12.90 -16.24
C GLY A 237 -13.84 -13.78 -15.20
N GLN A 238 -13.33 -14.98 -14.95
CA GLN A 238 -13.86 -15.87 -13.90
C GLN A 238 -13.63 -15.34 -12.50
N ALA A 239 -12.48 -14.73 -12.24
CA ALA A 239 -12.18 -14.13 -10.95
C ALA A 239 -13.12 -12.96 -10.65
N LEU A 240 -13.37 -12.07 -11.61
CA LEU A 240 -14.30 -10.93 -11.42
C LEU A 240 -15.75 -11.40 -11.25
N ALA A 241 -16.18 -12.44 -11.97
CA ALA A 241 -17.48 -13.06 -11.77
C ALA A 241 -17.63 -13.65 -10.36
N LEU A 242 -16.64 -14.40 -9.90
CA LEU A 242 -16.61 -14.93 -8.53
C LEU A 242 -16.68 -13.83 -7.47
N LEU A 243 -15.94 -12.73 -7.67
CA LEU A 243 -15.95 -11.60 -6.74
C LEU A 243 -17.32 -10.90 -6.71
N ALA A 244 -17.96 -10.73 -7.87
CA ALA A 244 -19.31 -10.16 -7.96
C ALA A 244 -20.37 -11.07 -7.30
N ASP A 245 -20.29 -12.39 -7.52
CA ASP A 245 -21.15 -13.40 -6.87
C ASP A 245 -20.97 -13.38 -5.34
N GLN A 246 -19.76 -13.05 -4.85
CA GLN A 246 -19.45 -12.83 -3.44
C GLN A 246 -19.87 -11.44 -2.92
N GLY A 247 -20.59 -10.66 -3.73
CA GLY A 247 -21.19 -9.39 -3.37
C GLY A 247 -20.30 -8.16 -3.57
N ALA A 248 -19.10 -8.33 -4.15
CA ALA A 248 -18.22 -7.19 -4.45
C ALA A 248 -18.81 -6.31 -5.55
N THR A 249 -18.72 -4.99 -5.36
CA THR A 249 -19.18 -3.96 -6.31
C THR A 249 -18.04 -3.22 -6.96
N GLU A 250 -16.83 -3.36 -6.43
CA GLU A 250 -15.62 -2.71 -6.92
C GLU A 250 -14.45 -3.67 -6.80
N ALA A 251 -13.47 -3.58 -7.70
CA ALA A 251 -12.24 -4.34 -7.61
C ALA A 251 -11.02 -3.43 -7.84
N THR A 252 -9.93 -3.76 -7.15
CA THR A 252 -8.68 -3.00 -7.23
C THR A 252 -7.48 -3.91 -7.36
N LEU A 253 -6.41 -3.38 -7.97
CA LEU A 253 -5.14 -4.09 -8.12
C LEU A 253 -3.98 -3.12 -8.28
N VAL A 254 -2.77 -3.65 -8.10
CA VAL A 254 -1.52 -2.94 -8.38
C VAL A 254 -0.77 -3.66 -9.49
N ILE A 255 -0.28 -2.89 -10.47
CA ILE A 255 0.71 -3.38 -11.43
C ILE A 255 2.06 -2.83 -11.00
N ASP A 256 3.00 -3.72 -10.71
CA ASP A 256 4.38 -3.33 -10.44
C ASP A 256 5.06 -2.82 -11.73
N ASN A 257 5.65 -1.64 -11.64
CA ASN A 257 6.60 -1.12 -12.62
C ASN A 257 7.97 -1.67 -12.25
N THR A 258 8.30 -2.86 -12.76
CA THR A 258 9.70 -3.28 -12.78
C THR A 258 10.53 -2.28 -13.60
N PRO A 259 11.84 -2.12 -13.35
CA PRO A 259 12.65 -1.01 -13.87
C PRO A 259 12.70 -0.87 -15.40
N SER A 260 12.24 -1.89 -16.14
CA SER A 260 11.93 -1.78 -17.55
C SER A 260 10.42 -1.88 -17.72
N ARG A 261 9.81 -0.93 -18.45
CA ARG A 261 8.51 -1.18 -19.10
C ARG A 261 8.71 -2.37 -20.03
N THR A 262 8.48 -3.57 -19.50
CA THR A 262 8.57 -4.80 -20.28
C THR A 262 7.32 -4.91 -21.14
N ALA A 263 7.42 -5.66 -22.24
CA ALA A 263 6.26 -6.07 -23.02
C ALA A 263 5.18 -6.73 -22.13
N GLU A 264 5.57 -7.33 -21.00
CA GLU A 264 4.68 -7.93 -20.02
C GLU A 264 3.86 -6.90 -19.24
N SER A 265 4.48 -5.80 -18.78
CA SER A 265 3.76 -4.71 -18.09
C SER A 265 2.71 -4.06 -18.99
N GLU A 266 3.02 -3.88 -20.28
CA GLU A 266 2.06 -3.39 -21.26
C GLU A 266 0.95 -4.42 -21.54
N ALA A 267 1.27 -5.70 -21.62
CA ALA A 267 0.30 -6.77 -21.82
C ALA A 267 -0.67 -6.87 -20.62
N ALA A 268 -0.15 -6.75 -19.40
CA ALA A 268 -0.94 -6.68 -18.18
C ALA A 268 -1.86 -5.45 -18.19
N SER A 269 -1.33 -4.27 -18.51
CA SER A 269 -2.12 -3.04 -18.62
C SER A 269 -3.27 -3.18 -19.63
N ARG A 270 -3.00 -3.72 -20.84
CA ARG A 270 -4.02 -3.99 -21.86
C ARG A 270 -5.06 -5.00 -21.39
N LEU A 271 -4.64 -6.05 -20.68
CA LEU A 271 -5.54 -7.04 -20.10
C LEU A 271 -6.51 -6.37 -19.13
N PHE A 272 -6.01 -5.64 -18.13
CA PHE A 272 -6.87 -5.01 -17.13
C PHE A 272 -7.78 -3.94 -17.72
N HIS A 273 -7.28 -3.10 -18.63
CA HIS A 273 -8.11 -2.14 -19.34
C HIS A 273 -9.26 -2.81 -20.12
N SER A 274 -9.05 -4.01 -20.68
CA SER A 274 -10.12 -4.75 -21.36
C SER A 274 -11.26 -5.22 -20.45
N PHE A 275 -11.08 -5.15 -19.12
CA PHE A 275 -12.10 -5.42 -18.10
C PHE A 275 -12.59 -4.14 -17.41
N GLY A 276 -12.31 -2.96 -17.95
CA GLY A 276 -12.79 -1.69 -17.40
C GLY A 276 -11.98 -1.17 -16.21
N PHE A 277 -10.80 -1.75 -15.92
CA PHE A 277 -9.88 -1.13 -14.96
C PHE A 277 -9.35 0.19 -15.51
N THR A 278 -9.34 1.20 -14.66
CA THR A 278 -8.85 2.54 -14.95
C THR A 278 -7.72 2.91 -14.00
N LEU A 279 -6.79 3.74 -14.49
CA LEU A 279 -5.69 4.26 -13.68
C LEU A 279 -6.22 5.25 -12.66
N VAL A 280 -6.00 4.97 -11.38
CA VAL A 280 -6.33 5.88 -10.28
C VAL A 280 -5.14 6.76 -9.94
N ASP A 281 -3.96 6.18 -9.80
CA ASP A 281 -2.72 6.89 -9.45
C ASP A 281 -1.47 6.06 -9.74
N GLN A 282 -0.33 6.75 -9.85
CA GLN A 282 0.99 6.15 -9.84
C GLN A 282 1.48 6.01 -8.41
N LEU A 283 2.06 4.84 -8.10
CA LEU A 283 2.60 4.54 -6.78
C LEU A 283 4.10 4.82 -6.77
N TRP A 284 4.54 5.57 -5.75
CA TRP A 284 5.91 6.02 -5.62
C TRP A 284 6.56 5.51 -4.32
N THR A 285 7.83 5.14 -4.44
CA THR A 285 8.72 4.86 -3.30
C THR A 285 9.73 5.98 -3.17
N TYR A 286 10.26 6.16 -1.96
CA TYR A 286 11.22 7.22 -1.70
C TYR A 286 12.44 6.70 -0.97
N ARG A 287 13.57 7.33 -1.22
CA ARG A 287 14.82 7.02 -0.55
C ARG A 287 15.58 8.29 -0.21
N ARG A 288 16.10 8.35 1.00
CA ARG A 288 17.00 9.40 1.52
C ARG A 288 18.28 8.72 1.98
N ARG A 289 19.43 9.28 1.60
CA ARG A 289 20.75 8.81 2.05
C ARG A 289 21.39 9.92 2.87
N HIS A 290 21.91 9.58 4.05
CA HIS A 290 22.83 10.46 4.76
C HIS A 290 24.15 10.48 3.99
N ARG A 291 24.60 11.69 3.62
CA ARG A 291 25.94 11.88 3.10
C ARG A 291 26.88 11.58 4.27
N ARG A 292 27.64 10.48 4.22
CA ARG A 292 28.83 10.35 5.06
C ARG A 292 29.84 11.35 4.49
N ASP A 293 30.21 12.35 5.27
CA ASP A 293 31.43 13.08 4.97
C ASP A 293 32.59 12.06 4.98
N PRO A 294 33.53 12.13 4.02
CA PRO A 294 34.72 11.30 4.09
C PRO A 294 35.42 11.60 5.41
N GLN A 295 35.59 10.59 6.28
CA GLN A 295 36.50 10.77 7.41
C GLN A 295 37.90 11.09 6.85
N PRO A 296 38.57 12.14 7.34
CA PRO A 296 39.97 12.35 6.99
C PRO A 296 40.75 11.12 7.43
N ILE A 297 41.50 10.55 6.49
CA ILE A 297 42.47 9.50 6.77
C ILE A 297 43.51 10.13 7.72
N ALA A 298 43.59 9.59 8.93
CA ALA A 298 44.61 9.93 9.91
C ALA A 298 45.97 9.36 9.50
#